data_AF-A0A9W8TWL4-F1
#
_entry.id   AF-A0A9W8TWL4-F1
#
_cell.length_a   1.000
_cell.length_b   1.000
_cell.length_c   1.000
_cell.angle_alpha   90.00
_cell.angle_beta   90.00
_cell.angle_gamma   90.00
#
_symmetry.space_group_name_H-M   'P 1'
#
loop_
_entity.id
_entity.type
_entity.pdbx_description
1 polymer ?
#
loop_
_entity_poly.entity_id
_entity_poly.type
_entity_poly.pdbx_seq_one_letter_code
_entity_poly.pdbx_strand_id
1 'polypeptide(L)'
;MIQVCKERGKAGDDAARTKGVAFWQWVLNLLEHAGPELMSDEEDLHVLDETIPERPISVAAKEVLSLAWRHPYFTKLFIFIDVTTGLEAMVFQRTGHPSMRRIRTGRESSWPAPKGCPISFYAPIFLKTLHTAEKAALRIDTMELALREFEGYMDD
;
A
#
# COMPACT_ATOMS: atom_id res chain seq x y z
N MET A 1 12.98 -4.94 8.03
CA MET A 1 12.60 -5.95 7.02
C MET A 1 13.77 -6.66 6.36
N ILE A 2 14.56 -6.04 5.48
CA ILE A 2 15.64 -6.77 4.76
C ILE A 2 16.60 -7.49 5.71
N GLN A 3 17.03 -6.81 6.77
CA GLN A 3 17.90 -7.40 7.80
C GLN A 3 17.21 -8.56 8.54
N VAL A 4 15.92 -8.43 8.84
CA VAL A 4 15.10 -9.46 9.48
C VAL A 4 14.95 -10.69 8.59
N CYS A 5 14.72 -10.51 7.30
CA CYS A 5 14.72 -11.60 6.33
C CYS A 5 16.08 -12.30 6.27
N LYS A 6 17.19 -11.54 6.35
CA LYS A 6 18.56 -12.09 6.39
C LYS A 6 18.82 -12.92 7.65
N GLU A 7 18.29 -12.50 8.80
CA GLU A 7 18.49 -13.11 10.11
C GLU A 7 17.56 -14.30 10.39
N ARG A 8 16.31 -14.27 9.89
CA ARG A 8 15.30 -15.32 10.11
C ARG A 8 15.41 -16.52 9.17
N GLY A 9 16.19 -16.42 8.08
CA GLY A 9 16.49 -17.59 7.27
C GLY A 9 17.15 -18.66 8.14
N LYS A 10 16.42 -19.74 8.46
CA LYS A 10 17.00 -20.89 9.17
C LYS A 10 18.21 -21.37 8.37
N ALA A 11 19.25 -21.84 9.06
CA ALA A 11 20.39 -22.50 8.42
C ALA A 11 19.88 -23.65 7.54
N GLY A 12 19.85 -23.44 6.22
CA GLY A 12 19.28 -24.38 5.24
C GLY A 12 18.17 -23.84 4.32
N ASP A 13 17.58 -22.68 4.60
CA ASP A 13 16.52 -22.08 3.74
C ASP A 13 16.98 -20.77 3.06
N ASP A 14 18.08 -20.88 2.32
CA ASP A 14 18.65 -19.77 1.57
C ASP A 14 17.71 -19.23 0.49
N ALA A 15 16.82 -20.09 -0.03
CA ALA A 15 15.85 -19.71 -1.04
C ALA A 15 14.78 -18.76 -0.48
N ALA A 16 14.17 -19.06 0.68
CA ALA A 16 13.19 -18.18 1.29
C ALA A 16 13.82 -16.85 1.73
N ARG A 17 15.03 -16.89 2.30
CA ARG A 17 15.81 -15.69 2.66
C ARG A 17 16.03 -14.78 1.46
N THR A 18 16.50 -15.36 0.35
CA THR A 18 16.79 -14.60 -0.88
C THR A 18 15.52 -14.01 -1.47
N LYS A 19 14.42 -14.76 -1.49
CA LYS A 19 13.11 -14.28 -1.96
C LYS A 19 12.59 -13.11 -1.13
N GLY A 20 12.63 -13.20 0.20
CA GLY A 20 12.19 -12.12 1.09
C GLY A 20 13.01 -10.84 0.92
N VAL A 21 14.35 -10.96 0.85
CA VAL A 21 15.24 -9.81 0.60
C VAL A 21 14.95 -9.18 -0.77
N ALA A 22 14.84 -10.00 -1.81
CA ALA A 22 14.57 -9.52 -3.17
C ALA A 22 13.18 -8.87 -3.29
N PHE A 23 12.19 -9.35 -2.54
CA PHE A 23 10.87 -8.73 -2.46
C PHE A 23 10.96 -7.35 -1.82
N TRP A 24 11.53 -7.21 -0.63
CA TRP A 24 11.62 -5.91 0.05
C TRP A 24 12.52 -4.91 -0.68
N GLN A 25 13.57 -5.36 -1.35
CA GLN A 25 14.36 -4.49 -2.24
C GLN A 25 13.52 -3.97 -3.41
N TRP A 26 12.71 -4.84 -4.01
CA TRP A 26 11.79 -4.44 -5.08
C TRP A 26 10.71 -3.47 -4.56
N VAL A 27 10.15 -3.68 -3.36
CA VAL A 27 9.22 -2.74 -2.73
C VAL A 27 9.86 -1.37 -2.55
N LEU A 28 11.08 -1.29 -2.01
CA LEU A 28 11.76 -0.01 -1.80
C LEU A 28 12.00 0.73 -3.13
N ASN A 29 12.47 0.03 -4.16
CA ASN A 29 12.66 0.60 -5.49
C ASN A 29 11.33 1.09 -6.08
N LEU A 30 10.25 0.33 -5.90
CA LEU A 30 8.92 0.72 -6.33
C LEU A 30 8.43 1.98 -5.61
N LEU A 31 8.64 2.09 -4.29
CA LEU A 31 8.26 3.26 -3.49
C LEU A 31 9.06 4.51 -3.87
N GLU A 32 10.33 4.34 -4.24
CA GLU A 32 11.18 5.43 -4.74
C GLU A 32 10.61 6.03 -6.04
N HIS A 33 10.16 5.18 -6.97
CA HIS A 33 9.52 5.62 -8.21
C HIS A 33 8.07 6.11 -8.03
N ALA A 34 7.38 5.58 -7.01
CA ALA A 34 6.02 5.97 -6.67
C ALA A 34 5.93 7.46 -6.29
N GLY A 35 6.94 7.96 -5.58
CA GLY A 35 6.92 9.29 -5.00
C GLY A 35 5.83 9.46 -3.92
N PRO A 36 5.79 10.64 -3.28
CA PRO A 36 4.89 10.89 -2.15
C PRO A 36 3.41 10.85 -2.53
N GLU A 37 3.06 11.29 -3.75
CA GLU A 37 1.68 11.38 -4.23
C GLU A 37 1.00 10.01 -4.34
N LEU A 38 1.79 8.96 -4.57
CA LEU A 38 1.27 7.61 -4.74
C LEU A 38 1.32 6.77 -3.47
N MET A 39 2.14 7.18 -2.50
CA MET A 39 2.22 6.55 -1.18
C MET A 39 1.17 7.10 -0.20
N SER A 40 0.63 8.29 -0.46
CA SER A 40 -0.46 8.83 0.36
C SER A 40 -1.78 8.20 -0.06
N ASP A 41 -2.48 7.60 0.88
CA ASP A 41 -3.91 7.42 0.73
C ASP A 41 -4.60 8.74 1.11
N GLU A 42 -5.72 9.06 0.46
CA GLU A 42 -6.57 10.13 0.96
C GLU A 42 -7.31 9.60 2.20
N GLU A 43 -7.11 10.27 3.32
CA GLU A 43 -7.68 9.87 4.61
C GLU A 43 -8.69 10.91 5.09
N ASP A 44 -9.88 10.46 5.44
CA ASP A 44 -10.88 11.29 6.15
C ASP A 44 -11.01 10.82 7.61
N LEU A 45 -11.36 11.73 8.51
CA LEU A 45 -11.61 11.38 9.90
C LEU A 45 -13.02 10.81 10.01
N HIS A 46 -13.13 9.52 10.29
CA HIS A 46 -14.39 8.82 10.45
C HIS A 46 -14.59 8.42 11.91
N VAL A 47 -15.82 8.48 12.40
CA VAL A 47 -16.16 8.01 13.75
C VAL A 47 -16.91 6.69 13.62
N LEU A 48 -16.31 5.62 14.12
CA LEU A 48 -16.94 4.30 14.19
C LEU A 48 -17.66 4.15 15.52
N ASP A 49 -18.92 3.75 15.49
CA ASP A 49 -19.60 3.28 16.68
C ASP A 49 -19.26 1.81 16.91
N GLU A 50 -18.40 1.55 17.89
CA GLU A 50 -18.08 0.19 18.35
C GLU A 50 -19.00 -0.17 19.52
N THR A 51 -19.79 -1.23 19.35
CA THR A 51 -20.54 -1.85 20.46
C THR A 51 -19.65 -2.86 21.17
N ILE A 52 -19.15 -2.48 22.34
CA ILE A 52 -18.72 -3.45 23.35
C ILE A 52 -19.98 -3.91 24.10
N PRO A 53 -20.14 -5.21 24.42
CA PRO A 53 -21.26 -5.66 25.24
C PRO A 53 -21.24 -4.82 26.52
N GLU A 54 -22.30 -4.04 26.76
CA GLU A 54 -22.51 -3.09 27.89
C GLU A 54 -22.18 -1.61 27.66
N ARG A 55 -21.45 -1.19 26.61
CA ARG A 55 -21.27 0.25 26.34
C ARG A 55 -20.98 0.56 24.86
N PRO A 56 -21.78 1.42 24.21
CA PRO A 56 -21.39 1.97 22.91
C PRO A 56 -20.22 2.94 23.12
N ILE A 57 -19.16 2.75 22.34
CA ILE A 57 -17.98 3.61 22.33
C ILE A 57 -17.78 4.11 20.90
N SER A 58 -17.72 5.41 20.73
CA SER A 58 -17.33 6.01 19.45
C SER A 58 -15.82 6.09 19.38
N VAL A 59 -15.22 5.38 18.42
CA VAL A 59 -13.77 5.32 18.20
C VAL A 59 -13.45 6.04 16.90
N ALA A 60 -12.55 7.02 16.97
CA ALA A 60 -12.03 7.67 15.77
C ALA A 60 -11.21 6.69 14.94
N ALA A 61 -11.50 6.63 13.65
CA ALA A 61 -10.81 5.83 12.65
C ALA A 61 -10.45 6.70 11.43
N LYS A 62 -9.38 6.33 10.74
CA LYS A 62 -9.00 6.93 9.46
C LYS A 62 -9.70 6.17 8.34
N GLU A 63 -10.65 6.81 7.67
CA GLU A 63 -11.25 6.27 6.46
C GLU A 63 -10.29 6.47 5.29
N VAL A 64 -9.80 5.36 4.74
CA VAL A 64 -8.90 5.30 3.59
C VAL A 64 -9.76 5.21 2.33
N LEU A 65 -9.76 6.29 1.54
CA LEU A 65 -10.50 6.38 0.28
C LEU A 65 -9.76 5.65 -0.85
N SER A 66 -10.53 5.11 -1.80
CA SER A 66 -10.02 4.44 -2.98
C SER A 66 -9.67 5.45 -4.07
N LEU A 67 -8.47 5.40 -4.61
CA LEU A 67 -8.05 6.26 -5.71
C LEU A 67 -8.36 5.58 -7.03
N ALA A 68 -9.37 6.08 -7.75
CA ALA A 68 -9.87 5.48 -8.99
C ALA A 68 -8.77 5.33 -10.07
N TRP A 69 -7.78 6.22 -10.05
CA TRP A 69 -6.66 6.18 -10.97
C TRP A 69 -5.58 5.16 -10.59
N ARG A 70 -5.48 4.73 -9.33
CA ARG A 70 -4.38 3.89 -8.84
C ARG A 70 -4.60 2.43 -9.20
N HIS A 71 -3.56 1.75 -9.68
CA HIS A 71 -3.67 0.34 -10.01
C HIS A 71 -4.04 -0.49 -8.74
N PRO A 72 -5.07 -1.36 -8.78
CA PRO A 72 -5.58 -2.10 -7.60
C PRO A 72 -4.52 -2.94 -6.86
N TYR A 73 -3.49 -3.35 -7.59
CA TYR A 73 -2.31 -4.01 -7.05
C TYR A 73 -1.67 -3.22 -5.89
N PHE A 74 -1.52 -1.90 -6.02
CA PHE A 74 -0.89 -1.09 -4.97
C PHE A 74 -1.74 -1.01 -3.71
N THR A 75 -3.06 -1.03 -3.84
CA THR A 75 -3.97 -1.11 -2.69
C THR A 75 -3.68 -2.38 -1.89
N LYS A 76 -3.58 -3.52 -2.56
CA LYS A 76 -3.22 -4.80 -1.92
C LYS A 76 -1.82 -4.76 -1.31
N LEU A 77 -0.84 -4.18 -2.03
CA LEU A 77 0.54 -4.08 -1.57
C LEU A 77 0.66 -3.23 -0.31
N PHE A 78 -0.02 -2.09 -0.26
CA PHE A 78 0.00 -1.20 0.90
C PHE A 78 -0.73 -1.82 2.10
N ILE A 79 -1.82 -2.56 1.87
CA ILE A 79 -2.45 -3.39 2.93
C ILE A 79 -1.44 -4.40 3.48
N PHE A 80 -0.74 -5.12 2.60
CA PHE A 80 0.27 -6.09 3.01
C PHE A 80 1.41 -5.45 3.82
N ILE A 81 1.90 -4.29 3.38
CA ILE A 81 2.93 -3.53 4.10
C ILE A 81 2.41 -3.07 5.47
N ASP A 82 1.20 -2.49 5.52
CA ASP A 82 0.56 -2.06 6.76
C ASP A 82 0.48 -3.22 7.78
N VAL A 83 -0.04 -4.38 7.34
CA VAL A 83 -0.15 -5.59 8.18
C VAL A 83 1.22 -6.07 8.64
N THR A 84 2.20 -6.17 7.73
CA THR A 84 3.54 -6.64 8.06
C THR A 84 4.22 -5.74 9.09
N THR A 85 4.05 -4.43 8.98
CA THR A 85 4.59 -3.48 9.97
C THR A 85 3.94 -3.63 11.35
N GLY A 86 2.66 -4.00 11.39
CA GLY A 86 1.93 -4.25 12.64
C GLY A 86 2.35 -5.56 13.33
N LEU A 87 2.68 -6.60 12.57
CA LEU A 87 3.14 -7.89 13.11
C LEU A 87 4.58 -7.83 13.62
N GLU A 88 5.46 -7.07 12.95
CA GLU A 88 6.86 -6.97 13.33
C GLU A 88 7.13 -5.84 14.35
N ALA A 89 6.43 -5.84 15.47
CA ALA A 89 6.59 -4.83 16.53
C ALA A 89 8.02 -4.73 17.08
N MET A 90 8.83 -5.79 16.98
CA MET A 90 10.26 -5.75 17.32
C MET A 90 11.10 -4.89 16.37
N VAL A 91 10.66 -4.73 15.13
CA VAL A 91 11.38 -4.05 14.04
C VAL A 91 10.82 -2.64 13.86
N PHE A 92 9.51 -2.50 14.01
CA PHE A 92 8.79 -1.25 13.97
C PHE A 92 8.31 -0.90 15.38
N GLN A 93 9.24 -0.63 16.28
CA GLN A 93 8.90 -0.04 17.57
C GLN A 93 8.36 1.37 17.34
N ARG A 94 7.04 1.52 17.38
CA ARG A 94 6.39 2.84 17.37
C ARG A 94 6.47 3.42 18.78
N THR A 95 7.42 4.32 19.00
CA THR A 95 7.41 5.22 20.15
C THR A 95 6.42 6.35 19.88
N GLY A 96 5.32 6.42 20.63
CA GLY A 96 4.32 7.48 20.51
C GLY A 96 2.87 7.00 20.68
N HIS A 97 1.93 7.84 20.25
CA HIS A 97 0.51 7.51 20.30
C HIS A 97 0.18 6.27 19.45
N PRO A 98 -0.73 5.39 19.92
CA PRO A 98 -1.18 4.25 19.15
C PRO A 98 -1.75 4.71 17.81
N SER A 99 -1.43 3.97 16.74
CA SER A 99 -1.92 4.26 15.41
C SER A 99 -3.44 4.19 15.41
N MET A 100 -4.08 5.25 14.88
CA MET A 100 -5.50 5.22 14.62
C MET A 100 -5.83 4.08 13.64
N ARG A 101 -6.93 3.38 13.91
CA ARG A 101 -7.40 2.28 13.06
C ARG A 101 -7.73 2.83 11.67
N ARG A 102 -7.23 2.19 10.62
CA ARG A 102 -7.55 2.53 9.23
C ARG A 102 -8.68 1.62 8.74
N ILE A 103 -9.74 2.19 8.17
CA ILE A 103 -10.86 1.47 7.56
C ILE A 103 -10.94 1.80 6.07
N ARG A 104 -11.19 0.80 5.23
CA ARG A 104 -11.35 0.97 3.78
C ARG A 104 -12.82 0.73 3.45
N THR A 105 -13.53 1.79 3.08
CA THR A 105 -14.99 1.77 2.83
C THR A 105 -15.34 1.56 1.36
N GLY A 106 -14.34 1.65 0.47
CA GLY A 106 -14.54 1.60 -0.98
C GLY A 106 -15.03 2.92 -1.58
N ARG A 107 -15.23 3.95 -0.76
CA ARG A 107 -15.56 5.30 -1.24
C ARG A 107 -14.42 5.83 -2.10
N GLU A 108 -14.77 6.38 -3.26
CA GLU A 108 -13.78 6.93 -4.18
C GLU A 108 -13.34 8.33 -3.77
N SER A 109 -12.04 8.55 -3.91
CA SER A 109 -11.34 9.81 -3.75
C SER A 109 -11.49 10.68 -4.99
N SER A 110 -11.60 12.00 -4.81
CA SER A 110 -11.52 12.98 -5.91
C SER A 110 -10.09 13.44 -6.23
N TRP A 111 -9.08 12.86 -5.57
CA TRP A 111 -7.70 13.27 -5.72
C TRP A 111 -7.20 13.03 -7.15
N PRO A 112 -6.59 14.04 -7.80
CA PRO A 112 -6.16 13.91 -9.19
C PRO A 112 -5.03 12.89 -9.34
N ALA A 113 -4.97 12.26 -10.51
CA ALA A 113 -3.89 11.35 -10.82
C ALA A 113 -2.56 12.13 -10.93
N PRO A 114 -1.46 11.60 -10.35
CA PRO A 114 -0.15 12.24 -10.39
C PRO A 114 0.39 12.29 -11.82
N LYS A 115 1.35 13.19 -12.08
CA LYS A 115 1.99 13.33 -13.40
C LYS A 115 3.35 12.64 -13.40
N GLY A 116 3.77 12.12 -14.56
CA GLY A 116 5.10 11.53 -14.71
C GLY A 116 5.26 10.16 -14.05
N CYS A 117 4.19 9.57 -13.51
CA CYS A 117 4.27 8.22 -12.96
C CYS A 117 4.35 7.16 -14.08
N PRO A 118 4.96 6.00 -13.79
CA PRO A 118 5.03 4.88 -14.73
C PRO A 118 3.64 4.35 -15.06
N ILE A 119 3.45 3.83 -16.28
CA ILE A 119 2.13 3.36 -16.74
C ILE A 119 1.52 2.28 -15.84
N SER A 120 2.36 1.42 -15.24
CA SER A 120 1.92 0.34 -14.35
C SER A 120 1.29 0.84 -13.04
N PHE A 121 1.42 2.13 -12.72
CA PHE A 121 0.87 2.75 -11.53
C PHE A 121 -0.61 3.11 -11.69
N TYR A 122 -1.08 3.19 -12.93
CA TYR A 122 -2.45 3.55 -13.21
C TYR A 122 -3.33 2.31 -13.42
N ALA A 123 -4.57 2.38 -12.95
CA ALA A 123 -5.55 1.35 -13.20
C ALA A 123 -5.82 1.23 -14.72
N PRO A 124 -5.84 0.01 -15.30
CA PRO A 124 -6.13 -0.16 -16.72
C PRO A 124 -7.50 0.39 -17.13
N ILE A 125 -8.48 0.36 -16.21
CA ILE A 125 -9.82 0.93 -16.44
C ILE A 125 -9.74 2.45 -16.51
N PHE A 126 -9.01 3.10 -15.60
CA PHE A 126 -8.79 4.55 -15.63
C PHE A 126 -8.08 4.99 -16.91
N LEU A 127 -7.05 4.28 -17.35
CA LEU A 127 -6.37 4.61 -18.61
C LEU A 127 -7.28 4.47 -19.84
N LYS A 128 -8.29 3.61 -19.79
CA LYS A 128 -9.27 3.46 -20.88
C LYS A 128 -10.29 4.61 -20.91
N THR A 129 -10.59 5.22 -19.77
CA THR A 129 -11.56 6.33 -19.70
C THR A 129 -10.97 7.67 -20.15
N LEU A 130 -9.64 7.82 -20.14
CA LEU A 130 -8.98 9.07 -20.52
C LEU A 130 -8.93 9.29 -22.04
N HIS A 131 -9.22 10.52 -22.44
CA HIS A 131 -8.97 11.03 -23.79
C HIS A 131 -7.48 11.28 -24.05
N THR A 132 -7.11 11.41 -25.33
CA THR A 132 -5.70 11.61 -25.75
C THR A 132 -5.06 12.85 -25.11
N ALA A 133 -5.81 13.95 -24.99
CA ALA A 133 -5.31 15.17 -24.37
C ALA A 133 -5.03 14.99 -22.87
N GLU A 134 -5.87 14.25 -22.16
CA GLU A 134 -5.71 13.97 -20.74
C GLU A 134 -4.52 13.04 -20.48
N LYS A 135 -4.35 12.00 -21.31
CA LYS A 135 -3.17 11.12 -21.27
C LYS A 135 -1.87 11.91 -21.48
N ALA A 136 -1.87 12.82 -22.46
CA ALA A 136 -0.72 13.69 -22.70
C ALA A 136 -0.44 14.64 -21.51
N ALA A 137 -1.49 15.16 -20.87
CA ALA A 137 -1.36 16.03 -19.69
C ALA A 137 -0.77 15.31 -18.47
N LEU A 138 -1.02 14.01 -18.33
CA LEU A 138 -0.43 13.17 -17.28
C LEU A 138 1.07 12.90 -17.50
N ARG A 139 1.58 13.06 -18.73
CA ARG A 139 2.99 12.78 -19.07
C ARG A 139 3.40 11.39 -18.59
N ILE A 140 2.55 10.39 -18.84
CA ILE A 140 2.74 9.02 -18.37
C ILE A 140 4.13 8.53 -18.80
N ASP A 141 4.92 8.08 -17.82
CA ASP A 141 6.20 7.46 -18.10
C ASP A 141 5.94 6.06 -18.69
N THR A 142 6.58 5.78 -19.82
CA THR A 142 6.49 4.50 -20.52
C THR A 142 7.25 3.38 -19.80
N MET A 143 8.02 3.71 -18.76
CA MET A 143 8.61 2.71 -17.88
C MET A 143 7.53 1.78 -17.32
N GLU A 144 7.79 0.48 -17.39
CA GLU A 144 6.90 -0.54 -16.85
C GLU A 144 7.59 -1.22 -15.67
N LEU A 145 7.09 -0.97 -14.46
CA LEU A 145 7.53 -1.70 -13.28
C LEU A 145 6.74 -3.00 -13.18
N ALA A 146 7.46 -4.12 -13.21
CA ALA A 146 6.89 -5.45 -13.07
C ALA A 146 6.17 -5.60 -11.72
N LEU A 147 4.86 -5.87 -11.77
CA LEU A 147 4.04 -6.18 -10.61
C LEU A 147 4.33 -7.63 -10.19
N ARG A 148 4.71 -7.84 -8.93
CA ARG A 148 5.08 -9.16 -8.41
C ARG A 148 3.94 -9.80 -7.62
N GLU A 149 3.74 -11.10 -7.73
CA GLU A 149 2.83 -11.78 -6.83
C GLU A 149 3.40 -11.80 -5.40
N PHE A 150 2.58 -11.40 -4.43
CA PHE A 150 2.92 -11.44 -3.00
C PHE A 150 1.78 -12.00 -2.13
N GLU A 151 0.66 -12.42 -2.73
CA GLU A 151 -0.51 -12.88 -1.99
C GLU A 151 -0.22 -14.19 -1.23
N GLY A 152 0.67 -15.04 -1.74
CA GLY A 152 1.14 -16.25 -1.03
C GLY A 152 1.98 -16.00 0.23
N TYR A 153 2.19 -14.73 0.64
CA TYR A 153 2.77 -14.38 1.93
C TYR A 153 1.72 -14.02 3.00
N MET A 154 0.42 -14.02 2.66
CA MET A 154 -0.69 -13.71 3.58
C MET A 154 -1.44 -14.95 4.09
N ASP A 155 -1.16 -16.13 3.52
CA ASP A 155 -1.72 -17.41 3.93
C ASP A 155 -0.85 -18.03 5.03
N ASP A 156 -0.90 -17.50 6.26
CA ASP A 156 -0.49 -18.17 7.51
C ASP A 156 -1.12 -17.47 8.74
#